data_AF-A0A444K137-F1
#
_entry.id   AF-A0A444K137-F1
#
_cell.length_a   1.000
_cell.length_b   1.000
_cell.length_c   1.000
_cell.angle_alpha   90.00
_cell.angle_beta   90.00
_cell.angle_gamma   90.00
#
_symmetry.space_group_name_H-M   'P 1'
#
loop_
_entity.id
_entity.type
_entity.pdbx_description
1 polymer ?
#
loop_
_entity_poly.entity_id
_entity_poly.type
_entity_poly.pdbx_seq_one_letter_code
_entity_poly.pdbx_strand_id
1 'polypeptide(L)'
;LQWFDEFNKSSHLLGHSTLEVICFVIIWALQLLIIQKGMETVRRFQDWAGPAVWVMMLLLAIYLCVKSGTFAFTSDIPMDVLREKTADAGIPGDPGSWTALFGAAAIWVTYFSALYLNFCDFARYAPDNAALRKGNIWGLPVNLILFSLVAGVTTIAAYDVYHEVLLHPDQISAKFDSWFLAALAALTFAVATLGINVVANFVSPAFDFSNVFPRQIDFKKGGYIAALIALVLYPFAPWEGSAAHFVGIIGATMGPIFGVMMVDYYLIRKSEVDVQALYREDGEFRFQGGWHVNAFIAAGIGAIFSSILPNFTNLLPSWWGVYGWFFGVAIAGAVYYVLRTMALGAGAKMAKA
;
A
#
# COMPACT_ATOMS: atom_id res chain seq x y z
N LEU A 1 -18.52 -28.04 11.78
CA LEU A 1 -17.42 -27.75 10.83
C LEU A 1 -17.79 -28.15 9.41
N GLN A 2 -18.22 -29.39 9.13
CA GLN A 2 -18.68 -29.81 7.79
C GLN A 2 -19.75 -28.91 7.16
N TRP A 3 -20.77 -28.49 7.91
CA TRP A 3 -21.79 -27.56 7.40
C TRP A 3 -21.21 -26.23 6.91
N PHE A 4 -20.20 -25.67 7.58
CA PHE A 4 -19.56 -24.42 7.16
C PHE A 4 -18.73 -24.60 5.90
N ASP A 5 -18.03 -25.74 5.78
CA ASP A 5 -17.27 -26.09 4.58
C ASP A 5 -18.19 -26.34 3.39
N GLU A 6 -19.30 -27.06 3.60
CA GLU A 6 -20.35 -27.24 2.60
C GLU A 6 -20.99 -25.91 2.20
N PHE A 7 -21.37 -25.07 3.16
CA PHE A 7 -21.94 -23.74 2.88
C PHE A 7 -20.99 -22.86 2.08
N ASN A 8 -19.69 -22.88 2.41
CA ASN A 8 -18.66 -22.14 1.68
C ASN A 8 -18.48 -22.66 0.23
N LYS A 9 -18.73 -23.95 -0.02
CA LYS A 9 -18.59 -24.57 -1.35
C LYS A 9 -19.86 -24.54 -2.19
N SER A 10 -21.03 -24.53 -1.55
CA SER A 10 -22.31 -24.70 -2.24
C SER A 10 -23.05 -23.39 -2.49
N SER A 11 -22.79 -22.37 -1.68
CA SER A 11 -23.51 -21.10 -1.71
C SER A 11 -22.61 -20.02 -2.30
N HIS A 12 -23.01 -19.46 -3.43
CA HIS A 12 -22.28 -18.39 -4.11
C HIS A 12 -23.17 -17.16 -4.32
N LEU A 13 -22.56 -15.99 -4.15
CA LEU A 13 -23.18 -14.70 -4.36
C LEU A 13 -22.15 -13.76 -4.98
N LEU A 14 -22.51 -13.01 -6.03
CA LEU A 14 -21.64 -12.05 -6.70
C LEU A 14 -20.30 -12.64 -7.21
N GLY A 15 -20.28 -13.92 -7.60
CA GLY A 15 -19.08 -14.61 -8.07
C GLY A 15 -18.19 -15.19 -6.96
N HIS A 16 -18.48 -14.87 -5.70
CA HIS A 16 -17.74 -15.33 -4.52
C HIS A 16 -18.55 -16.32 -3.70
N SER A 17 -17.94 -16.99 -2.73
CA SER A 17 -18.73 -17.76 -1.77
C SER A 17 -19.59 -16.82 -0.92
N THR A 18 -20.79 -17.26 -0.54
CA THR A 18 -21.67 -16.46 0.31
C THR A 18 -21.01 -16.13 1.65
N LEU A 19 -20.13 -17.01 2.15
CA LEU A 19 -19.34 -16.76 3.35
C LEU A 19 -18.35 -15.61 3.15
N GLU A 20 -17.65 -15.56 2.00
CA GLU A 20 -16.73 -14.46 1.66
C GLU A 20 -17.48 -13.13 1.59
N VAL A 21 -18.66 -13.10 0.97
CA VAL A 21 -19.48 -11.87 0.90
C VAL A 21 -19.91 -11.42 2.30
N ILE A 22 -20.34 -12.36 3.16
CA ILE A 22 -20.72 -12.04 4.55
C ILE A 22 -19.51 -11.46 5.30
N CYS A 23 -18.34 -12.11 5.21
CA CYS A 23 -17.12 -11.63 5.84
C CYS A 23 -16.73 -10.23 5.33
N PHE A 24 -16.80 -10.01 4.02
CA PHE A 24 -16.55 -8.70 3.42
C PHE A 24 -17.51 -7.64 3.98
N VAL A 25 -18.82 -7.88 3.98
CA VAL A 25 -19.83 -6.93 4.46
C VAL A 25 -19.63 -6.60 5.95
N ILE A 26 -19.28 -7.60 6.77
CA ILE A 26 -18.98 -7.39 8.20
C ILE A 26 -17.76 -6.49 8.36
N ILE A 27 -16.65 -6.82 7.71
CA ILE A 27 -15.41 -6.04 7.81
C ILE A 27 -15.61 -4.63 7.25
N TRP A 28 -16.29 -4.49 6.11
CA TRP A 28 -16.67 -3.22 5.51
C TRP A 28 -17.49 -2.36 6.46
N ALA A 29 -18.52 -2.93 7.11
CA ALA A 29 -19.35 -2.23 8.07
C ALA A 29 -18.56 -1.78 9.30
N LEU A 30 -17.67 -2.65 9.83
CA LEU A 30 -16.81 -2.32 10.97
C LEU A 30 -15.84 -1.18 10.64
N GLN A 31 -15.24 -1.18 9.45
CA GLN A 31 -14.38 -0.09 8.99
C GLN A 31 -15.18 1.23 8.92
N LEU A 32 -16.38 1.19 8.37
CA LEU A 32 -17.25 2.36 8.30
C LEU A 32 -17.55 2.92 9.69
N LEU A 33 -17.87 2.07 10.67
CA LEU A 33 -18.17 2.48 12.04
C LEU A 33 -17.00 3.20 12.73
N ILE A 34 -15.77 2.80 12.46
CA ILE A 34 -14.57 3.44 13.01
C ILE A 34 -14.42 4.86 12.46
N ILE A 35 -14.71 5.04 11.17
CA ILE A 35 -14.44 6.28 10.44
C ILE A 35 -15.51 7.34 10.69
N GLN A 36 -16.74 6.92 10.97
CA GLN A 36 -17.84 7.82 11.36
C GLN A 36 -17.49 8.73 12.55
N LYS A 37 -16.55 8.30 13.39
CA LYS A 37 -16.10 9.05 14.57
C LYS A 37 -14.88 9.95 14.30
N GLY A 38 -14.44 10.06 13.05
CA GLY A 38 -13.39 10.98 12.61
C GLY A 38 -11.96 10.49 12.85
N MET A 39 -10.99 11.29 12.38
CA MET A 39 -9.57 10.93 12.31
C MET A 39 -8.93 10.61 13.67
N GLU A 40 -9.36 11.27 14.75
CA GLU A 40 -8.84 11.00 16.10
C GLU A 40 -9.20 9.58 16.58
N THR A 41 -10.36 9.06 16.19
CA THR A 41 -10.75 7.68 16.52
C THR A 41 -9.89 6.68 15.77
N VAL A 42 -9.64 6.96 14.48
CA VAL A 42 -8.75 6.15 13.65
C VAL A 42 -7.34 6.11 14.26
N ARG A 43 -6.82 7.26 14.70
CA ARG A 43 -5.51 7.36 15.38
C ARG A 43 -5.45 6.49 16.65
N ARG A 44 -6.42 6.65 17.55
CA ARG A 44 -6.47 5.86 18.80
C ARG A 44 -6.64 4.37 18.56
N PHE A 45 -7.41 4.00 17.53
CA PHE A 45 -7.55 2.60 17.14
C PHE A 45 -6.19 2.03 16.71
N GLN A 46 -5.43 2.78 15.91
CA GLN A 46 -4.11 2.38 15.46
C GLN A 46 -3.08 2.30 16.60
N ASP A 47 -3.13 3.24 17.55
CA ASP A 47 -2.25 3.26 18.73
C ASP A 47 -2.37 1.98 19.57
N TRP A 48 -3.54 1.35 19.58
CA TRP A 48 -3.77 0.08 20.27
C TRP A 48 -3.53 -1.12 19.35
N ALA A 49 -4.01 -1.07 18.10
CA ALA A 49 -3.89 -2.17 17.15
C ALA A 49 -2.43 -2.51 16.85
N GLY A 50 -1.58 -1.50 16.62
CA GLY A 50 -0.16 -1.70 16.28
C GLY A 50 0.60 -2.56 17.30
N PRO A 51 0.61 -2.18 18.60
CA PRO A 51 1.20 -3.00 19.66
C PRO A 51 0.56 -4.39 19.79
N ALA A 52 -0.76 -4.51 19.60
CA ALA A 52 -1.44 -5.81 19.68
C ALA A 52 -0.96 -6.78 18.59
N VAL A 53 -0.75 -6.29 17.35
CA VAL A 53 -0.17 -7.11 16.26
C VAL A 53 1.22 -7.60 16.64
N TRP A 54 2.05 -6.71 17.18
CA TRP A 54 3.42 -7.04 17.61
C TRP A 54 3.44 -8.11 18.69
N VAL A 55 2.62 -7.96 19.72
CA VAL A 55 2.51 -8.96 20.80
C VAL A 55 2.11 -10.32 20.22
N MET A 56 1.12 -10.36 19.34
CA MET A 56 0.67 -11.62 18.76
C MET A 56 1.69 -12.25 17.83
N MET A 57 2.38 -11.46 17.00
CA MET A 57 3.46 -11.96 16.14
C MET A 57 4.63 -12.52 16.96
N LEU A 58 5.00 -11.86 18.06
CA LEU A 58 6.04 -12.35 18.97
C LEU A 58 5.59 -13.62 19.70
N LEU A 59 4.35 -13.69 20.17
CA LEU A 59 3.79 -14.89 20.80
C LEU A 59 3.78 -16.08 19.82
N LEU A 60 3.39 -15.83 18.57
CA LEU A 60 3.41 -16.83 17.50
C LEU A 60 4.84 -17.32 17.22
N ALA A 61 5.78 -16.39 17.08
CA ALA A 61 7.19 -16.70 16.86
C ALA A 61 7.76 -17.54 18.01
N ILE A 62 7.55 -17.12 19.26
CA ILE A 62 8.02 -17.83 20.46
C ILE A 62 7.40 -19.22 20.52
N TYR A 63 6.09 -19.34 20.30
CA TYR A 63 5.40 -20.63 20.30
C TYR A 63 6.01 -21.60 19.29
N LEU A 64 6.27 -21.15 18.07
CA LEU A 64 6.86 -22.00 17.02
C LEU A 64 8.31 -22.35 17.31
N CYS A 65 9.12 -21.43 17.83
CA CYS A 65 10.50 -21.71 18.25
C CYS A 65 10.54 -22.75 19.39
N VAL A 66 9.61 -22.66 20.35
CA VAL A 66 9.51 -23.67 21.42
C VAL A 66 9.05 -25.02 20.88
N LYS A 67 8.09 -25.04 19.94
CA LYS A 67 7.54 -26.27 19.36
C LYS A 67 8.52 -26.97 18.40
N SER A 68 9.30 -26.22 17.63
CA SER A 68 10.38 -26.76 16.78
C SER A 68 11.56 -27.26 17.60
N GLY A 69 11.74 -26.72 18.81
CA GLY A 69 12.91 -27.00 19.65
C GLY A 69 14.18 -26.29 19.18
N THR A 70 14.07 -25.39 18.20
CA THR A 70 15.17 -24.67 17.57
C THR A 70 14.87 -23.18 17.50
N PHE A 71 15.94 -22.39 17.58
CA PHE A 71 15.90 -20.97 17.24
C PHE A 71 16.99 -20.73 16.19
N ALA A 72 16.58 -20.59 14.94
CA ALA A 72 17.49 -20.50 13.81
C ALA A 72 17.25 -19.22 13.01
N PHE A 73 18.34 -18.55 12.65
CA PHE A 73 18.35 -17.45 11.69
C PHE A 73 18.62 -17.92 10.26
N THR A 74 19.03 -19.17 10.11
CA THR A 74 19.31 -19.84 8.84
C THR A 74 18.32 -20.97 8.66
N SER A 75 17.82 -21.14 7.44
CA SER A 75 16.82 -22.14 7.12
C SER A 75 17.41 -23.30 6.34
N ASP A 76 17.00 -24.52 6.63
CA ASP A 76 17.25 -25.70 5.78
C ASP A 76 16.15 -25.88 4.70
N ILE A 77 15.37 -24.83 4.43
CA ILE A 77 14.31 -24.87 3.42
C ILE A 77 14.95 -25.05 2.04
N PRO A 78 14.55 -26.07 1.26
CA PRO A 78 15.07 -26.27 -0.09
C PRO A 78 14.79 -25.06 -0.99
N MET A 79 15.79 -24.65 -1.77
CA MET A 79 15.70 -23.48 -2.65
C MET A 79 14.55 -23.58 -3.66
N ASP A 80 14.27 -24.78 -4.17
CA ASP A 80 13.18 -24.98 -5.14
C ASP A 80 11.81 -24.71 -4.53
N VAL A 81 11.61 -25.04 -3.25
CA VAL A 81 10.36 -24.73 -2.53
C VAL A 81 10.24 -23.21 -2.30
N LEU A 82 11.35 -22.54 -1.98
CA LEU A 82 11.35 -21.08 -1.84
C LEU A 82 11.04 -20.39 -3.17
N ARG A 83 11.62 -20.87 -4.28
CA ARG A 83 11.34 -20.34 -5.62
C ARG A 83 9.86 -20.49 -5.98
N GLU A 84 9.27 -21.65 -5.72
CA GLU A 84 7.84 -21.88 -5.98
C GLU A 84 6.97 -20.94 -5.15
N LYS A 85 7.26 -20.84 -3.85
CA LYS A 85 6.45 -20.04 -2.91
C LYS A 85 6.62 -18.54 -3.05
N THR A 86 7.64 -18.07 -3.77
CA THR A 86 7.90 -16.64 -4.02
C THR A 86 7.76 -16.27 -5.50
N ALA A 87 7.33 -17.20 -6.35
CA ALA A 87 7.17 -16.97 -7.79
C ALA A 87 6.13 -15.88 -8.09
N ASP A 88 5.12 -15.76 -7.25
CA ASP A 88 4.05 -14.76 -7.33
C ASP A 88 4.55 -13.32 -7.18
N ALA A 89 5.69 -13.13 -6.49
CA ALA A 89 6.32 -11.82 -6.35
C ALA A 89 6.90 -11.30 -7.67
N GLY A 90 7.13 -12.16 -8.67
CA GLY A 90 7.62 -11.76 -10.00
C GLY A 90 9.03 -11.15 -10.00
N ILE A 91 9.82 -11.40 -8.96
CA ILE A 91 11.18 -10.84 -8.82
C ILE A 91 12.19 -11.75 -9.53
N PRO A 92 13.08 -11.22 -10.39
CA PRO A 92 14.13 -12.00 -11.01
C PRO A 92 15.22 -12.40 -10.01
N GLY A 93 15.67 -13.66 -10.12
CA GLY A 93 16.77 -14.23 -9.35
C GLY A 93 16.32 -15.09 -8.19
N ASP A 94 17.29 -15.76 -7.56
CA ASP A 94 17.01 -16.71 -6.49
C ASP A 94 16.70 -16.01 -5.16
N PRO A 95 15.76 -16.53 -4.35
CA PRO A 95 15.55 -16.04 -2.99
C PRO A 95 16.87 -15.94 -2.21
N GLY A 96 17.13 -14.77 -1.62
CA GLY A 96 18.39 -14.48 -0.91
C GLY A 96 19.54 -13.95 -1.78
N SER A 97 19.39 -13.91 -3.10
CA SER A 97 20.35 -13.24 -3.99
C SER A 97 20.26 -11.71 -3.90
N TRP A 98 21.33 -11.02 -4.30
CA TRP A 98 21.32 -9.56 -4.41
C TRP A 98 20.27 -9.05 -5.39
N THR A 99 20.03 -9.77 -6.49
CA THR A 99 19.00 -9.41 -7.47
C THR A 99 17.60 -9.49 -6.86
N ALA A 100 17.32 -10.54 -6.09
CA ALA A 100 16.05 -10.67 -5.37
C ALA A 100 15.86 -9.57 -4.32
N LEU A 101 16.93 -9.24 -3.58
CA LEU A 101 16.89 -8.16 -2.59
C LEU A 101 16.59 -6.79 -3.21
N PHE A 102 17.26 -6.42 -4.30
CA PHE A 102 17.01 -5.15 -4.99
C PHE A 102 15.63 -5.12 -5.64
N GLY A 103 15.16 -6.24 -6.20
CA GLY A 103 13.82 -6.35 -6.74
C GLY A 103 12.74 -6.22 -5.67
N ALA A 104 12.89 -6.89 -4.52
CA ALA A 104 11.99 -6.77 -3.39
C ALA A 104 11.92 -5.33 -2.87
N ALA A 105 13.07 -4.66 -2.75
CA ALA A 105 13.12 -3.25 -2.38
C ALA A 105 12.38 -2.35 -3.39
N ALA A 106 12.52 -2.62 -4.69
CA ALA A 106 11.84 -1.86 -5.73
C ALA A 106 10.31 -2.06 -5.73
N ILE A 107 9.85 -3.30 -5.53
CA ILE A 107 8.42 -3.60 -5.36
C ILE A 107 7.88 -2.92 -4.13
N TRP A 108 8.62 -2.92 -3.02
CA TRP A 108 8.23 -2.21 -1.80
C TRP A 108 8.00 -0.72 -2.04
N VAL A 109 8.93 -0.05 -2.74
CA VAL A 109 8.73 1.37 -3.12
C VAL A 109 7.49 1.55 -3.99
N THR A 110 7.28 0.66 -4.96
CA THR A 110 6.10 0.71 -5.84
C THR A 110 4.79 0.53 -5.06
N TYR A 111 4.76 -0.44 -4.14
CA TYR A 111 3.60 -0.77 -3.31
C TYR A 111 3.21 0.38 -2.38
N PHE A 112 4.20 1.07 -1.80
CA PHE A 112 3.96 2.24 -0.94
C PHE A 112 3.76 3.55 -1.71
N SER A 113 3.70 3.52 -3.05
CA SER A 113 3.61 4.75 -3.85
C SER A 113 2.39 5.62 -3.53
N ALA A 114 1.25 5.01 -3.24
CA ALA A 114 0.04 5.74 -2.85
C ALA A 114 0.26 6.55 -1.56
N LEU A 115 0.93 5.93 -0.59
CA LEU A 115 1.23 6.56 0.68
C LEU A 115 2.24 7.70 0.55
N TYR A 116 3.18 7.65 -0.40
CA TYR A 116 4.11 8.76 -0.63
C TYR A 116 3.40 10.01 -1.16
N LEU A 117 2.44 9.84 -2.08
CA LEU A 117 1.66 10.95 -2.64
C LEU A 117 0.75 11.59 -1.58
N ASN A 118 0.18 10.76 -0.71
CA ASN A 118 -0.83 11.21 0.26
C ASN A 118 -0.26 11.37 1.68
N PHE A 119 1.05 11.31 1.86
CA PHE A 119 1.67 11.38 3.19
C PHE A 119 1.35 12.71 3.92
N CYS A 120 1.10 13.77 3.15
CA CYS A 120 0.69 15.07 3.66
C CYS A 120 -0.62 15.05 4.47
N ASP A 121 -1.52 14.09 4.20
CA ASP A 121 -2.77 13.92 4.95
C ASP A 121 -2.51 13.62 6.42
N PHE A 122 -1.43 12.90 6.71
CA PHE A 122 -0.99 12.55 8.06
C PHE A 122 -0.02 13.59 8.60
N ALA A 123 0.94 14.04 7.79
CA ALA A 123 2.00 14.93 8.24
C ALA A 123 1.47 16.29 8.73
N ARG A 124 0.35 16.78 8.20
CA ARG A 124 -0.30 18.03 8.67
C ARG A 124 -0.81 17.97 10.11
N TYR A 125 -1.00 16.78 10.67
CA TYR A 125 -1.39 16.58 12.07
C TYR A 125 -0.18 16.39 13.00
N ALA A 126 1.04 16.36 12.45
CA ALA A 126 2.24 16.29 13.27
C ALA A 126 2.47 17.64 13.97
N PRO A 127 2.87 17.63 15.26
CA PRO A 127 3.10 18.86 16.01
C PRO A 127 4.31 19.64 15.48
N ASP A 128 5.34 18.92 15.02
CA ASP A 128 6.57 19.50 14.51
C ASP A 128 7.35 18.50 13.61
N ASN A 129 8.36 19.01 12.91
CA ASN A 129 9.19 18.23 11.99
C ASN A 129 10.07 17.19 12.70
N ALA A 130 10.46 17.41 13.96
CA ALA A 130 11.28 16.46 14.70
C ALA A 130 10.44 15.24 15.14
N ALA A 131 9.19 15.47 15.55
CA ALA A 131 8.22 14.42 15.82
C ALA A 131 7.95 13.59 14.56
N LEU A 132 7.75 14.24 13.41
CA LEU A 132 7.57 13.56 12.12
C LEU A 132 8.79 12.70 11.75
N ARG A 133 10.01 13.24 11.88
CA ARG A 133 11.24 12.51 11.58
C ARG A 133 11.45 11.32 12.52
N LYS A 134 11.24 11.52 13.82
CA LYS A 134 11.36 10.46 14.82
C LYS A 134 10.34 9.35 14.57
N GLY A 135 9.07 9.71 14.32
CA GLY A 135 8.01 8.77 14.00
C GLY A 135 8.35 7.93 12.77
N ASN A 136 8.82 8.55 11.70
CA ASN A 136 9.23 7.84 10.48
C ASN A 136 10.43 6.92 10.70
N ILE A 137 11.47 7.33 11.45
CA ILE A 137 12.63 6.47 11.72
C ILE A 137 12.22 5.22 12.52
N TRP A 138 11.38 5.38 13.55
CA TRP A 138 10.93 4.24 14.34
C TRP A 138 9.94 3.37 13.58
N GLY A 139 9.00 3.98 12.86
CA GLY A 139 7.91 3.28 12.17
C GLY A 139 8.28 2.66 10.83
N LEU A 140 9.27 3.21 10.11
CA LEU A 140 9.70 2.68 8.81
C LEU A 140 10.94 1.79 8.96
N PRO A 141 12.19 2.28 9.01
CA PRO A 141 13.34 1.38 8.97
C PRO A 141 13.43 0.45 10.18
N VAL A 142 13.25 0.96 11.40
CA VAL A 142 13.41 0.12 12.61
C VAL A 142 12.31 -0.95 12.67
N ASN A 143 11.05 -0.53 12.58
CA ASN A 143 9.93 -1.45 12.63
C ASN A 143 9.94 -2.45 11.47
N LEU A 144 10.27 -2.04 10.23
CA LEU A 144 10.34 -2.96 9.10
C LEU A 144 11.46 -4.00 9.25
N ILE A 145 12.64 -3.61 9.72
CA ILE A 145 13.74 -4.56 9.96
C ILE A 145 13.36 -5.57 11.04
N LEU A 146 12.84 -5.09 12.17
CA LEU A 146 12.42 -5.97 13.27
C LEU A 146 11.29 -6.89 12.83
N PHE A 147 10.30 -6.37 12.10
CA PHE A 147 9.15 -7.16 11.67
C PHE A 147 9.57 -8.22 10.64
N SER A 148 10.48 -7.87 9.72
CA SER A 148 11.05 -8.82 8.77
C SER A 148 11.84 -9.92 9.46
N LEU A 149 12.58 -9.58 10.53
CA LEU A 149 13.30 -10.57 11.34
C LEU A 149 12.32 -11.54 12.02
N VAL A 150 11.28 -11.01 12.67
CA VAL A 150 10.27 -11.86 13.34
C VAL A 150 9.51 -12.72 12.33
N ALA A 151 9.09 -12.14 11.20
CA ALA A 151 8.44 -12.90 10.14
C ALA A 151 9.35 -14.03 9.61
N GLY A 152 10.62 -13.75 9.31
CA GLY A 152 11.58 -14.74 8.84
C GLY A 152 11.79 -15.87 9.84
N VAL A 153 12.07 -15.55 11.11
CA VAL A 153 12.23 -16.54 12.19
C VAL A 153 10.95 -17.37 12.36
N THR A 154 9.79 -16.74 12.27
CA THR A 154 8.50 -17.43 12.38
C THR A 154 8.29 -18.41 11.22
N THR A 155 8.61 -18.02 9.98
CA THR A 155 8.52 -18.91 8.81
C THR A 155 9.48 -20.09 8.91
N ILE A 156 10.71 -19.87 9.38
CA ILE A 156 11.69 -20.94 9.59
C ILE A 156 11.17 -21.93 10.64
N ALA A 157 10.76 -21.43 11.81
CA ALA A 157 10.24 -22.28 12.87
C ALA A 157 8.94 -23.00 12.47
N ALA A 158 8.08 -22.35 11.68
CA ALA A 158 6.87 -22.98 11.14
C ALA A 158 7.23 -24.13 10.18
N TYR A 159 8.25 -23.96 9.34
CA TYR A 159 8.72 -25.01 8.44
C TYR A 159 9.31 -26.20 9.23
N ASP A 160 10.08 -25.95 10.28
CA ASP A 160 10.62 -27.03 11.13
C ASP A 160 9.52 -27.85 11.82
N VAL A 161 8.39 -27.21 12.16
CA VAL A 161 7.24 -27.87 12.80
C VAL A 161 6.33 -28.58 11.80
N TYR A 162 6.01 -27.94 10.68
CA TYR A 162 4.95 -28.37 9.76
C TYR A 162 5.47 -28.93 8.43
N HIS A 163 6.76 -28.80 8.15
CA HIS A 163 7.42 -29.17 6.89
C HIS A 163 6.78 -28.53 5.65
N GLU A 164 6.17 -27.36 5.83
CA GLU A 164 5.51 -26.58 4.80
C GLU A 164 5.93 -25.11 4.93
N VAL A 165 6.25 -24.47 3.80
CA VAL A 165 6.58 -23.04 3.79
C VAL A 165 5.29 -22.24 3.89
N LEU A 166 5.05 -21.68 5.08
CA LEU A 166 3.93 -20.82 5.40
C LEU A 166 4.44 -19.37 5.52
N LEU A 167 4.04 -18.54 4.55
CA LEU A 167 4.50 -17.14 4.47
C LEU A 167 3.59 -16.19 5.22
N HIS A 168 2.32 -16.55 5.43
CA HIS A 168 1.34 -15.69 6.05
C HIS A 168 0.93 -16.19 7.45
N PRO A 169 0.85 -15.30 8.46
CA PRO A 169 0.51 -15.71 9.83
C PRO A 169 -0.86 -16.40 9.99
N ASP A 170 -1.84 -16.02 9.17
CA ASP A 170 -3.17 -16.65 9.14
C ASP A 170 -3.08 -18.14 8.76
N GLN A 171 -2.24 -18.50 7.76
CA GLN A 171 -2.00 -19.88 7.38
C GLN A 171 -1.40 -20.70 8.54
N ILE A 172 -0.51 -20.10 9.33
CA ILE A 172 0.09 -20.74 10.50
C ILE A 172 -0.97 -20.95 11.58
N SER A 173 -1.80 -19.94 11.86
CA SER A 173 -2.88 -20.04 12.84
C SER A 173 -3.94 -21.10 12.50
N ALA A 174 -4.16 -21.35 11.21
CA ALA A 174 -5.07 -22.38 10.74
C ALA A 174 -4.59 -23.82 11.06
N LYS A 175 -3.30 -23.99 11.38
CA LYS A 175 -2.69 -25.27 11.80
C LYS A 175 -2.77 -25.51 13.30
N PHE A 176 -3.37 -24.61 14.09
CA PHE A 176 -3.52 -24.80 15.53
C PHE A 176 -4.56 -25.88 15.86
N ASP A 177 -4.17 -26.84 16.70
CA ASP A 177 -5.06 -27.93 17.13
C ASP A 177 -6.22 -27.44 18.02
N SER A 178 -6.05 -26.29 18.69
CA SER A 178 -7.05 -25.69 19.56
C SER A 178 -7.94 -24.73 18.79
N TRP A 179 -9.24 -25.05 18.70
CA TRP A 179 -10.24 -24.17 18.07
C TRP A 179 -10.26 -22.76 18.69
N PHE A 180 -10.04 -22.67 20.01
CA PHE A 180 -10.04 -21.41 20.73
C PHE A 180 -8.85 -20.55 20.32
N LEU A 181 -7.65 -21.14 20.21
CA LEU A 181 -6.44 -20.42 19.78
C LEU A 181 -6.55 -19.99 18.31
N ALA A 182 -7.10 -20.86 17.45
CA ALA A 182 -7.35 -20.52 16.05
C ALA A 182 -8.34 -19.35 15.92
N ALA A 183 -9.45 -19.38 16.67
CA ALA A 183 -10.44 -18.29 16.68
C ALA A 183 -9.86 -16.98 17.22
N LEU A 184 -9.07 -17.04 18.30
CA LEU A 184 -8.41 -15.86 18.87
C LEU A 184 -7.39 -15.25 17.91
N ALA A 185 -6.59 -16.09 17.23
CA ALA A 185 -5.63 -15.63 16.23
C ALA A 185 -6.35 -15.00 15.03
N ALA A 186 -7.38 -15.66 14.49
CA ALA A 186 -8.17 -15.14 13.38
C ALA A 186 -8.83 -13.79 13.71
N LEU A 187 -9.44 -13.66 14.90
CA LEU A 187 -10.01 -12.39 15.36
C LEU A 187 -8.94 -11.30 15.45
N THR A 188 -7.75 -11.64 15.97
CA THR A 188 -6.67 -10.66 16.10
C THR A 188 -6.17 -10.20 14.73
N PHE A 189 -5.95 -11.13 13.78
CA PHE A 189 -5.55 -10.76 12.42
C PHE A 189 -6.64 -9.97 11.69
N ALA A 190 -7.92 -10.28 11.91
CA ALA A 190 -9.01 -9.49 11.36
C ALA A 190 -9.00 -8.05 11.89
N VAL A 191 -8.83 -7.86 13.20
CA VAL A 191 -8.73 -6.54 13.84
C VAL A 191 -7.48 -5.77 13.37
N ALA A 192 -6.35 -6.46 13.27
CA ALA A 192 -5.09 -5.91 12.77
C ALA A 192 -5.23 -5.40 11.32
N THR A 193 -5.76 -6.25 10.45
CA THR A 193 -5.98 -5.95 9.03
C THR A 193 -6.94 -4.78 8.88
N LEU A 194 -8.02 -4.78 9.67
CA LEU A 194 -8.97 -3.68 9.70
C LEU A 194 -8.30 -2.36 10.07
N GLY A 195 -7.41 -2.34 11.07
CA GLY A 195 -6.71 -1.12 11.49
C GLY A 195 -5.82 -0.54 10.42
N ILE A 196 -4.97 -1.39 9.85
CA ILE A 196 -4.06 -1.02 8.77
C ILE A 196 -4.87 -0.51 7.56
N ASN A 197 -5.96 -1.19 7.21
CA ASN A 197 -6.76 -0.80 6.04
C ASN A 197 -7.45 0.56 6.22
N VAL A 198 -8.01 0.83 7.40
CA VAL A 198 -8.66 2.12 7.69
C VAL A 198 -7.66 3.26 7.51
N VAL A 199 -6.46 3.14 8.07
CA VAL A 199 -5.44 4.19 7.98
C VAL A 199 -4.89 4.31 6.57
N ALA A 200 -4.43 3.21 5.98
CA ALA A 200 -3.66 3.23 4.75
C ALA A 200 -4.51 3.47 3.50
N ASN A 201 -5.71 2.90 3.44
CA ASN A 201 -6.50 2.84 2.20
C ASN A 201 -7.79 3.66 2.25
N PHE A 202 -8.27 4.04 3.44
CA PHE A 202 -9.55 4.71 3.57
C PHE A 202 -9.44 6.21 3.87
N VAL A 203 -8.43 6.62 4.63
CA VAL A 203 -8.25 8.03 5.03
C VAL A 203 -8.04 8.95 3.82
N SER A 204 -7.18 8.59 2.87
CA SER A 204 -6.86 9.45 1.72
C SER A 204 -8.05 9.68 0.79
N PRO A 205 -8.81 8.66 0.32
CA PRO A 205 -10.02 8.91 -0.46
C PRO A 205 -11.04 9.80 0.26
N ALA A 206 -11.18 9.65 1.59
CA ALA A 206 -12.08 10.49 2.37
C ALA A 206 -11.64 11.97 2.35
N PHE A 207 -10.33 12.23 2.41
CA PHE A 207 -9.80 13.58 2.24
C PHE A 207 -9.93 14.09 0.81
N ASP A 208 -9.65 13.27 -0.19
CA ASP A 208 -9.80 13.63 -1.60
C ASP A 208 -11.22 14.11 -1.92
N PHE A 209 -12.25 13.35 -1.53
CA PHE A 209 -13.64 13.79 -1.73
C PHE A 209 -13.97 15.09 -0.99
N SER A 210 -13.45 15.27 0.22
CA SER A 210 -13.65 16.52 0.97
C SER A 210 -12.91 17.70 0.35
N ASN A 211 -11.76 17.47 -0.31
CA ASN A 211 -10.98 18.52 -0.97
C ASN A 211 -11.60 18.94 -2.31
N VAL A 212 -12.27 18.01 -3.01
CA VAL A 212 -12.96 18.32 -4.28
C VAL A 212 -14.23 19.16 -4.04
N PHE A 213 -15.03 18.84 -3.01
CA PHE A 213 -16.26 19.58 -2.69
C PHE A 213 -16.34 20.02 -1.21
N PRO A 214 -15.44 20.91 -0.75
CA PRO A 214 -15.25 21.21 0.69
C PRO A 214 -16.46 21.86 1.36
N ARG A 215 -17.33 22.53 0.60
CA ARG A 215 -18.57 23.12 1.14
C ARG A 215 -19.65 22.09 1.45
N GLN A 216 -19.61 20.91 0.82
CA GLN A 216 -20.70 19.93 0.86
C GLN A 216 -20.26 18.62 1.53
N ILE A 217 -19.00 18.25 1.36
CA ILE A 217 -18.43 16.98 1.79
C ILE A 217 -17.38 17.26 2.87
N ASP A 218 -17.69 16.86 4.09
CA ASP A 218 -16.70 16.77 5.16
C ASP A 218 -16.01 15.40 5.13
N PHE A 219 -15.01 15.19 5.97
CA PHE A 219 -14.27 13.92 6.05
C PHE A 219 -15.19 12.70 6.26
N LYS A 220 -16.26 12.85 7.05
CA LYS A 220 -17.20 11.75 7.33
C LYS A 220 -18.00 11.38 6.09
N LYS A 221 -18.56 12.37 5.39
CA LYS A 221 -19.26 12.17 4.13
C LYS A 221 -18.34 11.63 3.05
N GLY A 222 -17.11 12.12 2.96
CA GLY A 222 -16.08 11.59 2.06
C GLY A 222 -15.81 10.11 2.33
N GLY A 223 -15.73 9.74 3.61
CA GLY A 223 -15.63 8.35 4.03
C GLY A 223 -16.83 7.48 3.62
N TYR A 224 -18.07 7.99 3.74
CA TYR A 224 -19.24 7.25 3.24
C TYR A 224 -19.21 7.01 1.74
N ILE A 225 -18.74 7.99 0.96
CA ILE A 225 -18.59 7.87 -0.49
C ILE A 225 -17.54 6.80 -0.81
N ALA A 226 -16.37 6.86 -0.15
CA ALA A 226 -15.32 5.85 -0.33
C ALA A 226 -15.80 4.42 0.01
N ALA A 227 -16.51 4.25 1.12
CA ALA A 227 -17.12 2.96 1.48
C ALA A 227 -18.13 2.47 0.45
N LEU A 228 -18.99 3.35 -0.06
CA LEU A 228 -19.97 2.98 -1.08
C LEU A 228 -19.27 2.54 -2.37
N ILE A 229 -18.23 3.25 -2.80
CA ILE A 229 -17.43 2.88 -3.97
C ILE A 229 -16.79 1.50 -3.74
N ALA A 230 -16.20 1.25 -2.58
CA ALA A 230 -15.63 -0.06 -2.26
C ALA A 230 -16.67 -1.19 -2.32
N LEU A 231 -17.90 -0.95 -1.83
CA LEU A 231 -19.00 -1.91 -1.90
C LEU A 231 -19.44 -2.19 -3.34
N VAL A 232 -19.49 -1.16 -4.19
CA VAL A 232 -19.85 -1.30 -5.61
C VAL A 232 -18.74 -1.99 -6.41
N LEU A 233 -17.47 -1.78 -6.05
CA LEU A 233 -16.33 -2.39 -6.73
C LEU A 233 -16.10 -3.85 -6.32
N TYR A 234 -16.60 -4.29 -5.16
CA TYR A 234 -16.40 -5.65 -4.66
C TYR A 234 -16.74 -6.76 -5.67
N PRO A 235 -17.89 -6.76 -6.36
CA PRO A 235 -18.27 -7.81 -7.30
C PRO A 235 -17.38 -7.93 -8.54
N PHE A 236 -16.58 -6.90 -8.85
CA PHE A 236 -15.68 -6.94 -10.02
C PHE A 236 -14.36 -7.63 -9.70
N ALA A 237 -14.01 -7.74 -8.42
CA ALA A 237 -12.85 -8.44 -7.87
C ALA A 237 -11.59 -8.44 -8.76
N PRO A 238 -11.07 -7.26 -9.18
CA PRO A 238 -9.94 -7.18 -10.10
C PRO A 238 -8.62 -7.74 -9.52
N TRP A 239 -8.60 -8.09 -8.24
CA TRP A 239 -7.49 -8.74 -7.54
C TRP A 239 -7.51 -10.27 -7.65
N GLU A 240 -8.56 -10.88 -8.23
CA GLU A 240 -8.59 -12.33 -8.47
C GLU A 240 -7.42 -12.75 -9.36
N GLY A 241 -6.58 -13.67 -8.86
CA GLY A 241 -5.31 -14.06 -9.46
C GLY A 241 -4.10 -13.61 -8.65
N SER A 242 -3.82 -12.30 -8.63
CA SER A 242 -2.75 -11.73 -7.80
C SER A 242 -3.05 -10.29 -7.38
N ALA A 243 -3.44 -10.12 -6.11
CA ALA A 243 -3.65 -8.80 -5.51
C ALA A 243 -2.38 -7.94 -5.54
N ALA A 244 -1.21 -8.57 -5.31
CA ALA A 244 0.08 -7.88 -5.35
C ALA A 244 0.39 -7.33 -6.75
N HIS A 245 0.11 -8.11 -7.80
CA HIS A 245 0.28 -7.65 -9.18
C HIS A 245 -0.69 -6.53 -9.53
N PHE A 246 -1.97 -6.64 -9.17
CA PHE A 246 -2.97 -5.60 -9.39
C PHE A 246 -2.59 -4.27 -8.73
N VAL A 247 -2.19 -4.31 -7.45
CA VAL A 247 -1.72 -3.11 -6.73
C VAL A 247 -0.41 -2.61 -7.32
N GLY A 248 0.48 -3.49 -7.77
CA GLY A 248 1.73 -3.13 -8.44
C GLY A 248 1.52 -2.32 -9.71
N ILE A 249 0.56 -2.70 -10.56
CA ILE A 249 0.18 -1.96 -11.77
C ILE A 249 -0.25 -0.54 -11.43
N ILE A 250 -1.12 -0.39 -10.42
CA ILE A 250 -1.63 0.92 -9.97
C ILE A 250 -0.50 1.73 -9.36
N GLY A 251 0.29 1.15 -8.45
CA GLY A 251 1.44 1.80 -7.83
C GLY A 251 2.46 2.29 -8.86
N ALA A 252 2.72 1.51 -9.91
CA ALA A 252 3.61 1.93 -11.00
C ALA A 252 3.09 3.16 -11.77
N THR A 253 1.77 3.37 -11.86
CA THR A 253 1.19 4.61 -12.46
C THR A 253 1.32 5.84 -11.55
N MET A 254 1.50 5.64 -10.24
CA MET A 254 1.66 6.72 -9.28
C MET A 254 3.09 7.30 -9.29
N GLY A 255 4.09 6.51 -9.66
CA GLY A 255 5.48 6.97 -9.82
C GLY A 255 5.63 8.20 -10.75
N PRO A 256 5.08 8.18 -11.97
CA PRO A 256 5.06 9.35 -12.85
C PRO A 256 4.49 10.61 -12.21
N ILE A 257 3.37 10.51 -11.47
CA ILE A 257 2.75 11.63 -10.76
C ILE A 257 3.71 12.16 -9.69
N PHE A 258 4.31 11.27 -8.91
CA PHE A 258 5.32 11.61 -7.91
C PHE A 258 6.51 12.34 -8.56
N GLY A 259 7.02 11.85 -9.69
CA GLY A 259 8.11 12.50 -10.42
C GLY A 259 7.79 13.92 -10.86
N VAL A 260 6.58 14.15 -11.40
CA VAL A 260 6.11 15.50 -11.78
C VAL A 260 6.07 16.42 -10.55
N MET A 261 5.45 15.98 -9.45
CA MET A 261 5.32 16.78 -8.23
C MET A 261 6.68 17.13 -7.62
N MET A 262 7.60 16.16 -7.56
CA MET A 262 8.94 16.37 -7.00
C MET A 262 9.76 17.35 -7.83
N VAL A 263 9.68 17.26 -9.16
CA VAL A 263 10.38 18.20 -10.05
C VAL A 263 9.77 19.59 -9.96
N ASP A 264 8.44 19.72 -9.94
CA ASP A 264 7.80 21.04 -9.79
C ASP A 264 8.21 21.70 -8.47
N TYR A 265 8.09 20.97 -7.37
CA TYR A 265 8.37 21.51 -6.04
C TYR A 265 9.86 21.83 -5.85
N TYR A 266 10.77 20.87 -6.05
CA TYR A 266 12.18 21.06 -5.70
C TYR A 266 13.02 21.73 -6.78
N LEU A 267 12.79 21.44 -8.06
CA LEU A 267 13.68 21.93 -9.13
C LEU A 267 13.16 23.22 -9.78
N ILE A 268 11.85 23.29 -10.03
CA ILE A 268 11.24 24.45 -10.69
C ILE A 268 10.95 25.56 -9.66
N ARG A 269 10.25 25.22 -8.59
CA ARG A 269 9.80 26.16 -7.55
C ARG A 269 10.75 26.31 -6.38
N LYS A 270 11.78 25.46 -6.29
CA LYS A 270 12.83 25.51 -5.25
C LYS A 270 12.27 25.52 -3.83
N SER A 271 11.23 24.72 -3.60
CA SER A 271 10.51 24.58 -2.33
C SER A 271 9.72 25.83 -1.90
N GLU A 272 9.52 26.80 -2.80
CA GLU A 272 8.73 28.00 -2.55
C GLU A 272 7.34 27.86 -3.21
N VAL A 273 6.30 27.77 -2.39
CA VAL A 273 4.91 27.62 -2.84
C VAL A 273 4.05 28.66 -2.12
N ASP A 274 3.33 29.48 -2.89
CA ASP A 274 2.32 30.37 -2.34
C ASP A 274 1.07 29.56 -1.95
N VAL A 275 0.95 29.28 -0.66
CA VAL A 275 -0.18 28.54 -0.10
C VAL A 275 -1.50 29.28 -0.32
N GLN A 276 -1.52 30.61 -0.31
CA GLN A 276 -2.76 31.37 -0.53
C GLN A 276 -3.23 31.24 -1.98
N ALA A 277 -2.30 31.26 -2.93
CA ALA A 277 -2.63 31.08 -4.34
C ALA A 277 -3.21 29.70 -4.65
N LEU A 278 -2.92 28.64 -3.87
CA LEU A 278 -3.54 27.31 -4.02
C LEU A 278 -5.06 27.33 -3.80
N TYR A 279 -5.58 28.29 -3.03
CA TYR A 279 -7.01 28.43 -2.72
C TYR A 279 -7.72 29.47 -3.60
N ARG A 280 -7.04 30.02 -4.61
CA ARG A 280 -7.60 31.02 -5.52
C ARG A 280 -7.83 30.45 -6.91
N GLU A 281 -9.07 30.52 -7.40
CA GLU A 281 -9.42 30.06 -8.74
C GLU A 281 -8.74 30.87 -9.85
N ASP A 282 -8.43 32.13 -9.60
CA ASP A 282 -7.76 33.08 -10.50
C ASP A 282 -6.24 33.19 -10.24
N GLY A 283 -5.68 32.28 -9.42
CA GLY A 283 -4.28 32.29 -9.01
C GLY A 283 -3.31 31.68 -10.02
N GLU A 284 -2.02 31.65 -9.65
CA GLU A 284 -0.94 31.13 -10.49
C GLU A 284 -1.11 29.65 -10.89
N PHE A 285 -1.86 28.87 -10.09
CA PHE A 285 -2.11 27.45 -10.33
C PHE A 285 -3.29 27.19 -11.26
N ARG A 286 -3.93 28.23 -11.83
CA ARG A 286 -5.02 28.05 -12.80
C ARG A 286 -4.51 27.48 -14.14
N PHE A 287 -3.26 27.74 -14.53
CA PHE A 287 -2.67 27.29 -15.79
C PHE A 287 -3.63 27.44 -16.99
N GLN A 288 -3.86 26.37 -17.78
CA GLN A 288 -4.75 26.36 -18.93
C GLN A 288 -6.19 26.07 -18.51
N GLY A 289 -6.87 27.05 -17.91
CA GLY A 289 -8.30 26.95 -17.59
C GLY A 289 -8.61 25.94 -16.47
N GLY A 290 -7.71 25.82 -15.50
CA GLY A 290 -7.77 24.86 -14.38
C GLY A 290 -6.88 23.63 -14.59
N TRP A 291 -6.28 23.47 -15.77
CA TRP A 291 -5.51 22.29 -16.13
C TRP A 291 -4.04 22.61 -16.37
N HIS A 292 -3.15 21.80 -15.79
CA HIS A 292 -1.73 21.84 -16.09
C HIS A 292 -1.39 20.82 -17.18
N VAL A 293 -1.61 21.16 -18.45
CA VAL A 293 -1.49 20.21 -19.58
C VAL A 293 -0.11 19.55 -19.65
N ASN A 294 0.97 20.30 -19.44
CA ASN A 294 2.33 19.76 -19.44
C ASN A 294 2.56 18.71 -18.33
N ALA A 295 1.93 18.85 -17.16
CA ALA A 295 2.00 17.87 -16.09
C ALA A 295 1.32 16.56 -16.49
N PHE A 296 0.14 16.64 -17.10
CA PHE A 296 -0.59 15.47 -17.60
C PHE A 296 0.16 14.76 -18.74
N ILE A 297 0.75 15.50 -19.67
CA ILE A 297 1.57 14.91 -20.75
C ILE A 297 2.76 14.16 -20.14
N ALA A 298 3.49 14.80 -19.22
CA ALA A 298 4.64 14.19 -18.58
C ALA A 298 4.27 12.93 -17.77
N ALA A 299 3.22 13.00 -16.96
CA ALA A 299 2.71 11.87 -16.20
C ALA A 299 2.24 10.73 -17.12
N GLY A 300 1.53 11.06 -18.21
CA GLY A 300 1.07 10.08 -19.20
C GLY A 300 2.22 9.37 -19.90
N ILE A 301 3.25 10.10 -20.35
CA ILE A 301 4.46 9.50 -20.92
C ILE A 301 5.16 8.60 -19.89
N GLY A 302 5.32 9.06 -18.65
CA GLY A 302 5.87 8.23 -17.59
C GLY A 302 5.07 6.94 -17.35
N ALA A 303 3.74 7.03 -17.33
CA ALA A 303 2.84 5.89 -17.11
C ALA A 303 2.93 4.85 -18.23
N ILE A 304 3.20 5.29 -19.47
CA ILE A 304 3.46 4.38 -20.59
C ILE A 304 4.66 3.49 -20.28
N PHE A 305 5.77 4.06 -19.81
CA PHE A 305 6.99 3.30 -19.54
C PHE A 305 6.99 2.59 -18.18
N SER A 306 6.23 3.08 -17.20
CA SER A 306 6.21 2.47 -15.86
C SER A 306 5.20 1.35 -15.72
N SER A 307 4.04 1.45 -16.37
CA SER A 307 2.91 0.54 -16.15
C SER A 307 2.36 -0.05 -17.44
N ILE A 308 2.13 0.73 -18.49
CA ILE A 308 1.45 0.21 -19.70
C ILE A 308 2.35 -0.75 -20.48
N LEU A 309 3.56 -0.33 -20.87
CA LEU A 309 4.46 -1.17 -21.66
C LEU A 309 4.86 -2.46 -20.92
N PRO A 310 5.23 -2.44 -19.62
CA PRO A 310 5.66 -3.66 -18.93
C PRO A 310 4.55 -4.67 -18.69
N ASN A 311 3.30 -4.22 -18.51
CA ASN A 311 2.19 -5.10 -18.12
C ASN A 311 1.31 -5.53 -19.30
N PHE A 312 1.28 -4.76 -20.39
CA PHE A 312 0.38 -5.01 -21.53
C PHE A 312 1.12 -5.31 -22.84
N THR A 313 2.46 -5.31 -22.84
CA THR A 313 3.26 -5.63 -24.03
C THR A 313 4.48 -6.47 -23.69
N ASN A 314 5.08 -7.11 -24.70
CA ASN A 314 6.36 -7.82 -24.59
C ASN A 314 7.54 -7.00 -25.13
N LEU A 315 7.40 -5.68 -25.24
CA LEU A 315 8.41 -4.80 -25.84
C LEU A 315 9.57 -4.50 -24.89
N LEU A 316 9.32 -4.57 -23.59
CA LEU A 316 10.33 -4.34 -22.56
C LEU A 316 10.79 -5.67 -21.93
N PRO A 317 12.02 -5.73 -21.42
CA PRO A 317 12.48 -6.90 -20.68
C PRO A 317 11.59 -7.20 -19.48
N SER A 318 11.42 -8.47 -19.12
CA SER A 318 10.56 -8.90 -18.00
C SER A 318 10.92 -8.26 -16.66
N TRP A 319 12.20 -7.97 -16.42
CA TRP A 319 12.67 -7.30 -15.21
C TRP A 319 12.30 -5.82 -15.13
N TRP A 320 11.88 -5.19 -16.24
CA TRP A 320 11.57 -3.76 -16.27
C TRP A 320 10.40 -3.43 -15.34
N GLY A 321 9.36 -4.26 -15.31
CA GLY A 321 8.17 -4.05 -14.48
C GLY A 321 8.50 -3.92 -13.00
N VAL A 322 9.49 -4.68 -12.52
CA VAL A 322 9.98 -4.63 -11.12
C VAL A 322 10.50 -3.25 -10.74
N TYR A 323 11.09 -2.52 -11.70
CA TYR A 323 11.63 -1.17 -11.50
C TYR A 323 10.79 -0.09 -12.18
N GLY A 324 9.61 -0.44 -12.71
CA GLY A 324 8.78 0.42 -13.55
C GLY A 324 8.48 1.77 -12.89
N TRP A 325 8.24 1.76 -11.57
CA TRP A 325 8.02 2.96 -10.78
C TRP A 325 9.16 3.98 -10.91
N PHE A 326 10.41 3.56 -10.76
CA PHE A 326 11.58 4.46 -10.84
C PHE A 326 11.75 5.04 -12.25
N PHE A 327 11.54 4.21 -13.28
CA PHE A 327 11.56 4.68 -14.65
C PHE A 327 10.44 5.69 -14.91
N GLY A 328 9.24 5.44 -14.38
CA GLY A 328 8.12 6.38 -14.44
C GLY A 328 8.43 7.73 -13.81
N VAL A 329 8.98 7.71 -12.59
CA VAL A 329 9.43 8.92 -11.88
C VAL A 329 10.46 9.70 -12.69
N ALA A 330 11.50 9.02 -13.18
CA ALA A 330 12.59 9.66 -13.90
C ALA A 330 12.13 10.23 -15.24
N ILE A 331 11.36 9.46 -16.02
CA ILE A 331 10.87 9.87 -17.35
C ILE A 331 9.88 11.02 -17.21
N ALA A 332 8.86 10.88 -16.34
CA ALA A 332 7.88 11.94 -16.13
C ALA A 332 8.53 13.22 -15.57
N GLY A 333 9.42 13.08 -14.60
CA GLY A 333 10.17 14.20 -14.04
C GLY A 333 11.01 14.93 -15.10
N ALA A 334 11.76 14.20 -15.92
CA ALA A 334 12.59 14.78 -16.99
C ALA A 334 11.74 15.48 -18.05
N VAL A 335 10.68 14.82 -18.54
CA VAL A 335 9.76 15.40 -19.52
C VAL A 335 9.10 16.65 -18.96
N TYR A 336 8.61 16.60 -17.72
CA TYR A 336 8.00 17.74 -17.07
C TYR A 336 8.98 18.92 -16.94
N TYR A 337 10.21 18.66 -16.49
CA TYR A 337 11.25 19.68 -16.38
C TYR A 337 11.50 20.39 -17.71
N VAL A 338 11.65 19.64 -18.80
CA VAL A 338 11.86 20.20 -20.15
C VAL A 338 10.66 21.02 -20.61
N LEU A 339 9.45 20.47 -20.52
CA LEU A 339 8.23 21.18 -20.94
C LEU A 339 8.02 22.48 -20.14
N ARG A 340 8.31 22.44 -18.84
CA ARG A 340 8.13 23.60 -17.96
C ARG A 340 9.21 24.67 -18.22
N THR A 341 10.47 24.29 -18.37
CA THR A 341 11.56 25.24 -18.67
C THR A 341 11.40 25.89 -20.05
N MET A 342 10.93 25.14 -21.06
CA MET A 342 10.60 25.72 -22.36
C MET A 342 9.44 26.71 -22.28
N ALA A 343 8.37 26.39 -21.54
CA ALA A 343 7.24 27.30 -21.37
C ALA A 343 7.63 28.60 -20.63
N LEU A 344 8.52 28.50 -19.64
CA LEU A 344 9.12 29.66 -18.96
C LEU A 344 9.91 30.54 -19.92
N GLY A 345 10.78 29.92 -20.74
CA GLY A 345 11.58 30.63 -21.75
C GLY A 345 10.73 31.30 -22.82
N ALA A 346 9.56 30.74 -23.14
CA ALA A 346 8.58 31.28 -24.08
C ALA A 346 7.70 32.42 -23.51
N GLY A 347 8.00 32.93 -22.31
CA GLY A 347 7.33 34.10 -21.73
C GLY A 347 6.24 33.80 -20.70
N ALA A 348 6.07 32.54 -20.27
CA ALA A 348 5.24 32.26 -19.09
C ALA A 348 5.94 32.85 -17.85
N LYS A 349 5.46 33.99 -17.36
CA LYS A 349 5.97 34.59 -16.12
C LYS A 349 5.73 33.61 -14.97
N MET A 350 6.80 33.18 -14.30
CA MET A 350 6.69 32.82 -12.88
C MET A 350 6.25 34.08 -12.16
N ALA A 351 5.12 34.02 -11.46
CA ALA A 351 4.84 35.04 -10.46
C ALA A 351 6.00 34.98 -9.45
N LYS A 352 6.74 36.08 -9.33
CA LYS A 352 7.72 36.22 -8.26
C LYS A 352 6.93 36.31 -6.95
N ALA A 353 7.42 35.55 -5.96
CA ALA A 353 6.95 35.55 -4.58
C ALA A 353 6.80 36.96 -4.00
#